data_AF-A0A7C2ERX7-F1
#
_entry.id   AF-A0A7C2ERX7-F1
#
_cell.length_a   1.000
_cell.length_b   1.000
_cell.length_c   1.000
_cell.angle_alpha   90.00
_cell.angle_beta   90.00
_cell.angle_gamma   90.00
#
_symmetry.space_group_name_H-M   'P 1'
#
loop_
_entity.id
_entity.type
_entity.pdbx_description
1 polymer ?
#
loop_
_entity_poly.entity_id
_entity_poly.type
_entity_poly.pdbx_seq_one_letter_code
_entity_poly.pdbx_strand_id
1 'polypeptide(L)'
;MAIPEVRRWLKGGLGRLSRRELLGGVPVLAGGLLPGSAAAAPPMRLGKEIYESIGVRPLINCKGTFTIISGSQTLPEVKRAMEDASRHYVHLDELMEAVGRRLAELTQAEWGIVTAGCAAALTLATAASIAGGDPEKLQRLPDLTGLKSEVIAPRYSRNVYDHAVRMLGVRMVTVSSIEECERAFNDKTAMVMILAGPGDDGPLGIEPVSQVARKHGVPVLVDAAAEHLVIPNPHLGRGADLVAYSGGKCLRGPQCAGLLLGRKDLVKAAWLHSAPHHAFGRSMKVGKEEIMGMLAAVEMWVRRDHEAEWRQWEAWLETIARRVKKIDGVTTEVLQPQGLSNRSPRLRINWDAAERGITGAEVEKLLFEGDPRIVLGGSTGDRRWGGASSITIMPYMMMPGEAEVVAERIHAVLARPPRHEAQAPAGPPAQIAGQWNARLEFVLGSAGHRLIFEQDGSTLVGTHIGEMLSGDLRGFVEGDRVYFRSSQRYEGTRLEFDFAGRLEGETLRGTVGLGQYGEARWEAQRHRYGGPGGPVRPVKNV
;
A
#
# COMPACT_ATOMS: atom_id res chain seq x y z
N MET A 1 35.92 22.53 -51.86
CA MET A 1 37.26 23.15 -51.77
C MET A 1 37.81 22.91 -50.36
N ALA A 2 39.15 22.91 -50.20
CA ALA A 2 39.91 22.86 -48.93
C ALA A 2 39.86 21.56 -48.08
N ILE A 3 41.05 21.14 -47.64
CA ILE A 3 41.52 19.93 -46.88
C ILE A 3 42.91 20.37 -46.31
N PRO A 4 43.38 20.07 -45.07
CA PRO A 4 43.30 18.84 -44.24
C PRO A 4 42.76 19.15 -42.80
N GLU A 5 42.92 18.42 -41.68
CA GLU A 5 43.77 17.29 -41.21
C GLU A 5 42.93 16.13 -40.60
N VAL A 6 43.35 14.85 -40.46
CA VAL A 6 44.65 14.11 -40.48
C VAL A 6 45.30 13.92 -39.10
N ARG A 7 44.90 12.89 -38.32
CA ARG A 7 45.41 11.48 -38.31
C ARG A 7 46.91 11.26 -37.99
N ARG A 8 47.17 10.78 -36.76
CA ARG A 8 48.14 9.72 -36.40
C ARG A 8 47.50 8.86 -35.29
N TRP A 9 47.78 7.58 -35.06
CA TRP A 9 48.65 6.59 -35.73
C TRP A 9 48.17 5.17 -35.33
N LEU A 10 48.06 4.20 -36.24
CA LEU A 10 47.97 2.75 -35.90
C LEU A 10 48.06 1.87 -37.17
N LYS A 11 49.20 1.20 -37.42
CA LYS A 11 49.32 -0.01 -38.26
C LYS A 11 50.70 -0.69 -38.10
N GLY A 12 50.72 -2.01 -38.26
CA GLY A 12 51.83 -2.92 -37.91
C GLY A 12 51.45 -3.72 -36.65
N GLY A 13 51.50 -5.06 -36.58
CA GLY A 13 52.09 -6.06 -37.48
C GLY A 13 53.43 -6.56 -36.91
N LEU A 14 53.70 -7.85 -36.73
CA LEU A 14 52.99 -9.09 -37.10
C LEU A 14 52.85 -10.05 -35.90
N GLY A 15 52.09 -11.15 -36.06
CA GLY A 15 52.10 -12.27 -35.11
C GLY A 15 50.90 -13.20 -35.23
N ARG A 16 51.00 -14.26 -36.06
CA ARG A 16 50.05 -15.38 -36.03
C ARG A 16 50.59 -16.49 -35.11
N LEU A 17 49.85 -16.83 -34.06
CA LEU A 17 49.92 -18.13 -33.40
C LEU A 17 48.50 -18.69 -33.24
N SER A 18 48.38 -20.01 -33.20
CA SER A 18 47.07 -20.69 -33.30
C SER A 18 46.45 -20.96 -31.93
N ARG A 19 45.13 -21.18 -31.89
CA ARG A 19 44.40 -21.60 -30.68
C ARG A 19 44.77 -23.00 -30.15
N ARG A 20 45.81 -23.65 -30.67
CA ARG A 20 46.13 -25.08 -30.40
C ARG A 20 47.43 -25.33 -29.63
N GLU A 21 48.16 -24.27 -29.25
CA GLU A 21 49.50 -24.38 -28.64
C GLU A 21 49.54 -23.93 -27.14
N LEU A 22 48.38 -23.67 -26.54
CA LEU A 22 48.22 -23.30 -25.12
C LEU A 22 47.46 -24.36 -24.29
N LEU A 23 47.61 -25.63 -24.66
CA LEU A 23 47.09 -26.80 -23.92
C LEU A 23 48.21 -27.83 -23.72
N GLY A 24 49.06 -27.59 -22.73
CA GLY A 24 50.20 -28.44 -22.39
C GLY A 24 50.68 -28.21 -20.95
N GLY A 25 49.96 -28.78 -19.99
CA GLY A 25 50.29 -28.68 -18.56
C GLY A 25 49.07 -28.98 -17.67
N VAL A 26 49.20 -29.96 -16.78
CA VAL A 26 48.20 -30.32 -15.76
C VAL A 26 48.79 -30.01 -14.36
N PRO A 27 48.01 -30.05 -13.27
CA PRO A 27 47.60 -28.84 -12.57
C PRO A 27 48.40 -28.56 -11.29
N VAL A 28 48.31 -27.32 -10.80
CA VAL A 28 48.61 -26.98 -9.40
C VAL A 28 47.35 -26.41 -8.76
N LEU A 29 46.85 -27.09 -7.73
CA LEU A 29 45.71 -26.63 -6.93
C LEU A 29 46.16 -25.53 -5.96
N ALA A 30 45.81 -24.28 -6.26
CA ALA A 30 45.89 -23.16 -5.32
C ALA A 30 44.50 -22.54 -5.18
N GLY A 31 43.93 -22.60 -3.97
CA GLY A 31 42.55 -22.21 -3.68
C GLY A 31 42.30 -20.70 -3.66
N GLY A 32 42.44 -20.04 -4.81
CA GLY A 32 41.97 -18.66 -4.99
C GLY A 32 40.49 -18.64 -5.32
N LEU A 33 39.65 -18.15 -4.40
CA LEU A 33 38.25 -17.79 -4.69
C LEU A 33 38.23 -16.54 -5.58
N LEU A 34 38.47 -16.74 -6.88
CA LEU A 34 37.97 -15.82 -7.90
C LEU A 34 36.47 -15.64 -7.68
N PRO A 35 35.92 -14.41 -7.82
CA PRO A 35 34.48 -14.22 -7.77
C PRO A 35 33.86 -15.03 -8.91
N GLY A 36 33.23 -16.15 -8.54
CA GLY A 36 32.64 -17.07 -9.50
C GLY A 36 31.67 -16.29 -10.38
N SER A 37 31.83 -16.41 -11.71
CA SER A 37 30.91 -15.79 -12.67
C SER A 37 29.50 -16.26 -12.33
N ALA A 38 28.72 -15.36 -11.73
CA ALA A 38 27.35 -15.65 -11.34
C ALA A 38 26.61 -16.07 -12.61
N ALA A 39 26.19 -17.35 -12.65
CA ALA A 39 25.52 -17.89 -13.83
C ALA A 39 24.34 -16.99 -14.17
N ALA A 40 24.30 -16.49 -15.41
CA ALA A 40 23.28 -15.54 -15.84
C ALA A 40 21.90 -16.10 -15.51
N ALA A 41 21.07 -15.30 -14.82
CA ALA A 41 19.75 -15.75 -14.40
C ALA A 41 18.97 -16.25 -15.63
N PRO A 42 18.24 -17.38 -15.51
CA PRO A 42 17.50 -17.94 -16.63
C PRO A 42 16.48 -16.91 -17.16
N PRO A 43 16.22 -16.88 -18.47
CA PRO A 43 15.24 -15.95 -19.03
C PRO A 43 13.84 -16.24 -18.46
N MET A 44 13.05 -15.18 -18.31
CA MET A 44 11.63 -15.26 -17.96
C MET A 44 10.91 -16.24 -18.89
N ARG A 45 10.18 -17.21 -18.31
CA ARG A 45 9.40 -18.20 -19.06
C ARG A 45 7.94 -17.76 -19.14
N LEU A 46 7.42 -17.62 -20.37
CA LEU A 46 5.99 -17.41 -20.56
C LEU A 46 5.23 -18.71 -20.27
N GLY A 47 4.16 -18.62 -19.47
CA GLY A 47 3.35 -19.77 -19.06
C GLY A 47 3.04 -19.76 -17.57
N LYS A 48 2.83 -20.95 -16.98
CA LYS A 48 2.47 -21.09 -15.56
C LYS A 48 3.60 -20.66 -14.62
N GLU A 49 4.85 -20.93 -14.98
CA GLU A 49 6.05 -20.69 -14.16
C GLU A 49 6.59 -19.25 -14.28
N ILE A 50 5.77 -18.27 -14.67
CA ILE A 50 6.26 -16.93 -15.04
C ILE A 50 6.96 -16.23 -13.86
N TYR A 51 6.44 -16.40 -12.64
CA TYR A 51 7.02 -15.83 -11.43
C TYR A 51 8.21 -16.68 -10.93
N GLU A 52 8.08 -18.00 -10.93
CA GLU A 52 9.10 -18.94 -10.50
C GLU A 52 10.34 -18.89 -11.39
N SER A 53 10.17 -18.57 -12.69
CA SER A 53 11.27 -18.38 -13.63
C SER A 53 12.21 -17.23 -13.26
N ILE A 54 11.74 -16.27 -12.46
CA ILE A 54 12.50 -15.14 -11.90
C ILE A 54 12.65 -15.21 -10.37
N GLY A 55 12.41 -16.38 -9.77
CA GLY A 55 12.60 -16.64 -8.33
C GLY A 55 11.46 -16.16 -7.41
N VAL A 56 10.34 -15.70 -7.96
CA VAL A 56 9.18 -15.25 -7.19
C VAL A 56 8.22 -16.43 -6.96
N ARG A 57 7.92 -16.76 -5.71
CA ARG A 57 6.89 -17.76 -5.35
C ARG A 57 5.48 -17.14 -5.43
N PRO A 58 4.53 -17.72 -6.18
CA PRO A 58 3.12 -17.38 -6.10
C PRO A 58 2.52 -17.56 -4.69
N LEU A 59 1.28 -17.09 -4.52
CA LEU A 59 0.53 -17.16 -3.26
C LEU A 59 -0.97 -17.32 -3.48
N ILE A 60 -1.64 -17.94 -2.52
CA ILE A 60 -3.10 -17.95 -2.38
C ILE A 60 -3.51 -16.72 -1.58
N ASN A 61 -4.43 -15.92 -2.13
CA ASN A 61 -4.86 -14.64 -1.55
C ASN A 61 -6.15 -14.78 -0.73
N CYS A 62 -6.00 -15.14 0.55
CA CYS A 62 -7.07 -15.08 1.56
C CYS A 62 -7.16 -13.71 2.27
N LYS A 63 -6.52 -12.66 1.74
CA LYS A 63 -6.42 -11.33 2.37
C LYS A 63 -7.28 -10.26 1.71
N GLY A 64 -7.57 -10.39 0.42
CA GLY A 64 -8.29 -9.39 -0.36
C GLY A 64 -7.35 -8.50 -1.20
N THR A 65 -7.84 -7.34 -1.60
CA THR A 65 -7.32 -6.54 -2.73
C THR A 65 -6.13 -5.64 -2.38
N PHE A 66 -5.19 -6.14 -1.57
CA PHE A 66 -4.01 -5.40 -1.13
C PHE A 66 -2.94 -5.32 -2.23
N THR A 67 -2.44 -4.10 -2.51
CA THR A 67 -1.48 -3.83 -3.61
C THR A 67 -0.18 -4.62 -3.49
N ILE A 68 0.34 -4.83 -2.28
CA ILE A 68 1.60 -5.55 -2.02
C ILE A 68 1.53 -7.05 -2.37
N ILE A 69 0.32 -7.61 -2.53
CA ILE A 69 0.07 -8.97 -3.03
C ILE A 69 -0.67 -8.95 -4.37
N SER A 70 -0.41 -7.93 -5.20
CA SER A 70 -0.94 -7.72 -6.56
C SER A 70 -2.45 -7.47 -6.69
N GLY A 71 -3.20 -7.30 -5.60
CA GLY A 71 -4.62 -6.94 -5.65
C GLY A 71 -5.53 -8.08 -6.12
N SER A 72 -6.08 -7.97 -7.33
CA SER A 72 -7.05 -8.93 -7.88
C SER A 72 -6.59 -9.59 -9.19
N GLN A 73 -6.98 -10.85 -9.39
CA GLN A 73 -6.83 -11.51 -10.69
C GLN A 73 -7.89 -11.00 -11.67
N THR A 74 -7.42 -10.38 -12.77
CA THR A 74 -8.27 -9.88 -13.85
C THR A 74 -9.14 -10.96 -14.49
N LEU A 75 -10.35 -10.58 -14.89
CA LEU A 75 -11.30 -11.46 -15.56
C LEU A 75 -10.75 -11.96 -16.92
N PRO A 76 -11.19 -13.13 -17.43
CA PRO A 76 -10.81 -13.62 -18.77
C PRO A 76 -11.07 -12.60 -19.89
N GLU A 77 -12.20 -11.91 -19.82
CA GLU A 77 -12.65 -10.90 -20.81
C GLU A 77 -11.77 -9.65 -20.74
N VAL A 78 -11.34 -9.25 -19.53
CA VAL A 78 -10.40 -8.14 -19.31
C VAL A 78 -9.04 -8.48 -19.93
N LYS A 79 -8.52 -9.69 -19.67
CA LYS A 79 -7.27 -10.18 -20.27
C LYS A 79 -7.36 -10.21 -21.79
N ARG A 80 -8.49 -10.67 -22.35
CA ARG A 80 -8.74 -10.71 -23.79
C ARG A 80 -8.84 -9.31 -24.41
N ALA A 81 -9.53 -8.37 -23.75
CA ALA A 81 -9.66 -7.00 -24.21
C ALA A 81 -8.31 -6.26 -24.23
N MET A 82 -7.45 -6.47 -23.23
CA MET A 82 -6.07 -5.95 -23.24
C MET A 82 -5.25 -6.54 -24.40
N GLU A 83 -5.30 -7.86 -24.59
CA GLU A 83 -4.60 -8.59 -25.65
C GLU A 83 -5.02 -8.12 -27.05
N ASP A 84 -6.32 -7.98 -27.31
CA ASP A 84 -6.83 -7.49 -28.59
C ASP A 84 -6.54 -5.99 -28.80
N ALA A 85 -6.71 -5.16 -27.77
CA ALA A 85 -6.38 -3.74 -27.84
C ALA A 85 -4.88 -3.49 -28.10
N SER A 86 -3.99 -4.37 -27.65
CA SER A 86 -2.55 -4.26 -27.89
C SER A 86 -2.19 -4.21 -29.38
N ARG A 87 -2.99 -4.85 -30.23
CA ARG A 87 -2.72 -5.13 -31.65
C ARG A 87 -3.02 -3.99 -32.62
N HIS A 88 -3.64 -2.90 -32.15
CA HIS A 88 -4.09 -1.78 -32.98
C HIS A 88 -3.56 -0.42 -32.49
N TYR A 89 -3.35 0.52 -33.42
CA TYR A 89 -3.11 1.93 -33.12
C TYR A 89 -4.43 2.72 -33.25
N VAL A 90 -4.69 3.66 -32.34
CA VAL A 90 -5.89 4.51 -32.28
C VAL A 90 -5.53 5.89 -31.75
N HIS A 91 -6.33 6.92 -32.06
CA HIS A 91 -6.22 8.22 -31.40
C HIS A 91 -6.79 8.12 -29.98
N LEU A 92 -6.04 8.55 -28.97
CA LEU A 92 -6.44 8.33 -27.56
C LEU A 92 -7.65 9.17 -27.14
N ASP A 93 -7.86 10.33 -27.75
CA ASP A 93 -9.05 11.16 -27.47
C ASP A 93 -10.31 10.62 -28.14
N GLU A 94 -10.20 10.02 -29.33
CA GLU A 94 -11.33 9.30 -29.96
C GLU A 94 -11.71 8.07 -29.13
N LEU A 95 -10.70 7.32 -28.67
CA LEU A 95 -10.86 6.20 -27.75
C LEU A 95 -11.56 6.66 -26.46
N MET A 96 -11.08 7.72 -25.80
CA MET A 96 -11.65 8.15 -24.53
C MET A 96 -13.02 8.82 -24.68
N GLU A 97 -13.33 9.47 -25.81
CA GLU A 97 -14.68 9.96 -26.11
C GLU A 97 -15.67 8.82 -26.38
N ALA A 98 -15.23 7.72 -26.98
CA ALA A 98 -16.04 6.50 -27.15
C ALA A 98 -16.23 5.76 -25.81
N VAL A 99 -15.14 5.53 -25.07
CA VAL A 99 -15.15 4.89 -23.75
C VAL A 99 -15.98 5.69 -22.75
N GLY A 100 -15.87 7.03 -22.74
CA GLY A 100 -16.61 7.88 -21.81
C GLY A 100 -18.12 7.89 -22.04
N ARG A 101 -18.58 7.83 -23.30
CA ARG A 101 -19.99 7.56 -23.63
C ARG A 101 -20.43 6.20 -23.09
N ARG A 102 -19.64 5.15 -23.35
CA ARG A 102 -20.00 3.79 -22.91
C ARG A 102 -19.99 3.63 -21.39
N LEU A 103 -19.09 4.31 -20.68
CA LEU A 103 -19.09 4.38 -19.22
C LEU A 103 -20.31 5.13 -18.69
N ALA A 104 -20.74 6.22 -19.32
CA ALA A 104 -21.98 6.92 -18.96
C ALA A 104 -23.21 6.01 -19.12
N GLU A 105 -23.33 5.32 -20.27
CA GLU A 105 -24.39 4.34 -20.53
C GLU A 105 -24.44 3.22 -19.47
N LEU A 106 -23.29 2.63 -19.15
CA LEU A 106 -23.18 1.47 -18.25
C LEU A 106 -23.36 1.84 -16.77
N THR A 107 -22.89 3.02 -16.35
CA THR A 107 -22.85 3.41 -14.92
C THR A 107 -23.94 4.40 -14.53
N GLN A 108 -24.67 4.97 -15.50
CA GLN A 108 -25.70 6.00 -15.33
C GLN A 108 -25.16 7.32 -14.73
N ALA A 109 -23.84 7.53 -14.76
CA ALA A 109 -23.21 8.83 -14.55
C ALA A 109 -23.29 9.70 -15.81
N GLU A 110 -23.15 11.02 -15.69
CA GLU A 110 -23.19 11.94 -16.84
C GLU A 110 -22.00 11.71 -17.81
N TRP A 111 -20.83 11.33 -17.26
CA TRP A 111 -19.64 10.92 -17.99
C TRP A 111 -18.73 10.02 -17.16
N GLY A 112 -17.74 9.41 -17.83
CA GLY A 112 -16.65 8.69 -17.18
C GLY A 112 -15.35 8.72 -17.98
N ILE A 113 -14.22 8.49 -17.31
CA ILE A 113 -12.92 8.18 -17.95
C ILE A 113 -12.19 7.07 -17.19
N VAL A 114 -11.27 6.40 -17.88
CA VAL A 114 -10.32 5.46 -17.27
C VAL A 114 -9.01 6.19 -16.93
N THR A 115 -8.43 5.89 -15.77
CA THR A 115 -7.22 6.53 -15.23
C THR A 115 -6.16 5.50 -14.84
N ALA A 116 -4.91 5.93 -14.63
CA ALA A 116 -3.81 5.10 -14.10
C ALA A 116 -3.95 4.84 -12.59
N GLY A 117 -5.02 4.13 -12.22
CA GLY A 117 -5.38 3.84 -10.84
C GLY A 117 -6.33 4.88 -10.25
N CYS A 118 -6.92 4.54 -9.11
CA CYS A 118 -7.83 5.45 -8.41
C CYS A 118 -7.10 6.69 -7.89
N ALA A 119 -5.82 6.56 -7.49
CA ALA A 119 -4.98 7.71 -7.15
C ALA A 119 -4.93 8.74 -8.30
N ALA A 120 -4.68 8.30 -9.54
CA ALA A 120 -4.71 9.19 -10.69
C ALA A 120 -6.10 9.81 -10.93
N ALA A 121 -7.20 9.12 -10.65
CA ALA A 121 -8.53 9.72 -10.69
C ALA A 121 -8.68 10.86 -9.66
N LEU A 122 -8.22 10.67 -8.43
CA LEU A 122 -8.22 11.72 -7.39
C LEU A 122 -7.36 12.93 -7.80
N THR A 123 -6.16 12.69 -8.34
CA THR A 123 -5.26 13.74 -8.79
C THR A 123 -5.83 14.51 -9.99
N LEU A 124 -6.36 13.82 -11.01
CA LEU A 124 -6.91 14.45 -12.21
C LEU A 124 -8.21 15.23 -11.91
N ALA A 125 -9.06 14.72 -11.01
CA ALA A 125 -10.22 15.45 -10.46
C ALA A 125 -9.80 16.72 -9.71
N THR A 126 -8.74 16.63 -8.89
CA THR A 126 -8.18 17.79 -8.17
C THR A 126 -7.63 18.83 -9.14
N ALA A 127 -6.87 18.41 -10.16
CA ALA A 127 -6.32 19.29 -11.18
C ALA A 127 -7.41 20.01 -11.99
N ALA A 128 -8.46 19.29 -12.39
CA ALA A 128 -9.64 19.86 -13.02
C ALA A 128 -10.37 20.89 -12.12
N SER A 129 -10.45 20.63 -10.81
CA SER A 129 -11.09 21.53 -9.84
C SER A 129 -10.26 22.78 -9.52
N ILE A 130 -8.94 22.75 -9.75
CA ILE A 130 -8.03 23.90 -9.60
C ILE A 130 -8.00 24.77 -10.87
N ALA A 131 -7.82 24.13 -12.03
CA ALA A 131 -7.43 24.80 -13.28
C ALA A 131 -8.49 24.74 -14.39
N GLY A 132 -9.54 23.93 -14.25
CA GLY A 132 -10.48 23.62 -15.34
C GLY A 132 -9.77 22.97 -16.53
N GLY A 133 -10.23 23.27 -17.74
CA GLY A 133 -9.59 22.88 -19.01
C GLY A 133 -8.70 23.97 -19.62
N ASP A 134 -8.25 24.94 -18.83
CA ASP A 134 -7.50 26.11 -19.30
C ASP A 134 -6.01 25.77 -19.57
N PRO A 135 -5.51 25.92 -20.81
CA PRO A 135 -4.12 25.59 -21.18
C PRO A 135 -3.05 26.35 -20.38
N GLU A 136 -3.28 27.61 -20.01
CA GLU A 136 -2.30 28.38 -19.23
C GLU A 136 -2.27 27.91 -17.78
N LYS A 137 -3.43 27.61 -17.19
CA LYS A 137 -3.52 27.14 -15.80
C LYS A 137 -2.99 25.71 -15.64
N LEU A 138 -3.30 24.80 -16.58
CA LEU A 138 -2.85 23.40 -16.49
C LEU A 138 -1.33 23.22 -16.66
N GLN A 139 -0.65 24.12 -17.38
CA GLN A 139 0.80 24.10 -17.53
C GLN A 139 1.56 24.59 -16.28
N ARG A 140 0.87 25.26 -15.35
CA ARG A 140 1.50 25.78 -14.12
C ARG A 140 1.52 24.79 -12.97
N LEU A 141 0.62 23.81 -12.95
CA LEU A 141 0.53 22.80 -11.88
C LEU A 141 1.87 22.05 -11.73
N PRO A 142 2.45 21.93 -10.52
CA PRO A 142 1.84 22.16 -9.19
C PRO A 142 2.08 23.55 -8.57
N ASP A 143 2.55 24.57 -9.32
CA ASP A 143 2.54 25.95 -8.83
C ASP A 143 1.11 26.51 -8.80
N LEU A 144 0.60 26.72 -7.59
CA LEU A 144 -0.76 27.24 -7.34
C LEU A 144 -0.80 28.76 -7.14
N THR A 145 0.26 29.50 -7.46
CA THR A 145 0.33 30.96 -7.27
C THR A 145 -0.72 31.68 -8.11
N GLY A 146 -1.76 32.23 -7.47
CA GLY A 146 -2.91 32.84 -8.17
C GLY A 146 -3.92 31.84 -8.72
N LEU A 147 -3.83 30.56 -8.32
CA LEU A 147 -4.87 29.54 -8.53
C LEU A 147 -5.55 29.20 -7.20
N LYS A 148 -6.61 28.39 -7.27
CA LYS A 148 -7.21 27.77 -6.09
C LYS A 148 -6.22 26.78 -5.46
N SER A 149 -6.07 26.80 -4.14
CA SER A 149 -4.99 26.11 -3.43
C SER A 149 -5.40 25.32 -2.19
N GLU A 150 -6.71 25.18 -1.94
CA GLU A 150 -7.22 24.54 -0.72
C GLU A 150 -8.27 23.46 -1.05
N VAL A 151 -8.18 22.31 -0.39
CA VAL A 151 -9.17 21.23 -0.49
C VAL A 151 -9.70 20.91 0.91
N ILE A 152 -11.00 21.00 1.10
CA ILE A 152 -11.66 20.68 2.37
C ILE A 152 -11.82 19.16 2.47
N ALA A 153 -11.62 18.58 3.66
CA ALA A 153 -11.88 17.17 3.92
C ALA A 153 -12.40 16.94 5.35
N PRO A 154 -13.45 16.13 5.56
CA PRO A 154 -13.79 15.61 6.88
C PRO A 154 -12.60 14.89 7.52
N ARG A 155 -12.46 14.98 8.85
CA ARG A 155 -11.34 14.35 9.58
C ARG A 155 -11.22 12.84 9.35
N TYR A 156 -12.33 12.14 9.17
CA TYR A 156 -12.35 10.70 8.86
C TYR A 156 -11.88 10.37 7.43
N SER A 157 -11.85 11.37 6.53
CA SER A 157 -11.41 11.22 5.14
C SER A 157 -9.90 11.48 4.94
N ARG A 158 -9.16 11.91 5.97
CA ARG A 158 -7.69 12.01 5.93
C ARG A 158 -7.08 10.61 6.01
N ASN A 159 -6.31 10.19 5.01
CA ASN A 159 -5.75 8.84 4.90
C ASN A 159 -4.43 8.81 4.10
N VAL A 160 -3.78 7.65 3.96
CA VAL A 160 -2.52 7.51 3.21
C VAL A 160 -2.61 7.90 1.73
N TYR A 161 -3.81 7.80 1.12
CA TYR A 161 -4.07 8.08 -0.29
C TYR A 161 -4.38 9.54 -0.58
N ASP A 162 -4.65 10.37 0.44
CA ASP A 162 -4.84 11.83 0.27
C ASP A 162 -3.58 12.56 -0.27
N HIS A 163 -2.44 11.85 -0.34
CA HIS A 163 -1.28 12.28 -1.09
C HIS A 163 -1.57 12.51 -2.58
N ALA A 164 -2.47 11.72 -3.18
CA ALA A 164 -2.89 11.89 -4.58
C ALA A 164 -3.55 13.25 -4.84
N VAL A 165 -4.20 13.84 -3.82
CA VAL A 165 -4.73 15.20 -3.86
C VAL A 165 -3.62 16.22 -3.55
N ARG A 166 -2.86 16.01 -2.46
CA ARG A 166 -1.78 16.92 -2.03
C ARG A 166 -0.63 17.10 -3.01
N MET A 167 -0.34 16.13 -3.89
CA MET A 167 0.80 16.21 -4.83
C MET A 167 0.69 17.36 -5.86
N LEU A 168 -0.46 17.99 -5.98
CA LEU A 168 -0.68 19.22 -6.75
C LEU A 168 -0.33 20.51 -5.99
N GLY A 169 0.16 20.42 -4.75
CA GLY A 169 0.53 21.58 -3.92
C GLY A 169 -0.59 22.13 -3.04
N VAL A 170 -1.77 21.49 -3.00
CA VAL A 170 -2.91 21.99 -2.21
C VAL A 170 -2.75 21.82 -0.70
N ARG A 171 -3.24 22.82 0.05
CA ARG A 171 -3.40 22.77 1.51
C ARG A 171 -4.68 22.03 1.87
N MET A 172 -4.57 20.99 2.70
CA MET A 172 -5.75 20.22 3.14
C MET A 172 -6.39 20.87 4.37
N VAL A 173 -7.64 21.31 4.23
CA VAL A 173 -8.41 21.95 5.30
C VAL A 173 -9.27 20.89 5.99
N THR A 174 -8.79 20.40 7.13
CA THR A 174 -9.44 19.29 7.85
C THR A 174 -10.54 19.81 8.78
N VAL A 175 -11.78 19.33 8.60
CA VAL A 175 -12.97 19.76 9.38
C VAL A 175 -13.57 18.61 10.21
N SER A 176 -14.22 18.97 11.31
CA SER A 176 -14.68 18.06 12.38
C SER A 176 -16.17 18.19 12.68
N SER A 177 -16.83 19.27 12.23
CA SER A 177 -18.29 19.46 12.27
C SER A 177 -18.79 20.13 10.98
N ILE A 178 -20.10 20.13 10.74
CA ILE A 178 -20.68 20.78 9.54
C ILE A 178 -20.50 22.30 9.58
N GLU A 179 -20.52 22.90 10.77
CA GLU A 179 -20.27 24.33 10.97
C GLU A 179 -18.79 24.68 10.78
N GLU A 180 -17.85 23.76 11.05
CA GLU A 180 -16.46 23.90 10.58
C GLU A 180 -16.35 23.79 9.05
N CYS A 181 -17.17 22.95 8.42
CA CYS A 181 -17.23 22.83 6.97
C CYS A 181 -17.73 24.13 6.32
N GLU A 182 -18.87 24.68 6.74
CA GLU A 182 -19.41 25.95 6.18
C GLU A 182 -18.41 27.12 6.33
N ARG A 183 -17.70 27.21 7.46
CA ARG A 183 -16.70 28.26 7.71
C ARG A 183 -15.35 28.04 6.99
N ALA A 184 -15.13 26.89 6.37
CA ALA A 184 -13.86 26.59 5.68
C ALA A 184 -13.83 27.09 4.22
N PHE A 185 -14.99 27.33 3.60
CA PHE A 185 -15.07 27.79 2.22
C PHE A 185 -14.57 29.22 2.05
N ASN A 186 -13.69 29.41 1.08
CA ASN A 186 -13.13 30.70 0.69
C ASN A 186 -12.70 30.67 -0.79
N ASP A 187 -12.25 31.79 -1.35
CA ASP A 187 -11.91 31.90 -2.79
C ASP A 187 -10.84 30.90 -3.24
N LYS A 188 -9.99 30.41 -2.33
CA LYS A 188 -8.95 29.40 -2.62
C LYS A 188 -9.47 27.98 -2.62
N THR A 189 -10.71 27.72 -2.19
CA THR A 189 -11.27 26.36 -2.10
C THR A 189 -11.53 25.78 -3.50
N ALA A 190 -10.70 24.83 -3.91
CA ALA A 190 -10.78 24.11 -5.17
C ALA A 190 -11.89 23.05 -5.17
N MET A 191 -11.96 22.25 -4.10
CA MET A 191 -12.74 21.01 -4.06
C MET A 191 -13.04 20.62 -2.60
N VAL A 192 -14.02 19.75 -2.39
CA VAL A 192 -14.16 18.96 -1.15
C VAL A 192 -13.85 17.49 -1.45
N MET A 193 -13.05 16.83 -0.61
CA MET A 193 -12.73 15.41 -0.72
C MET A 193 -13.37 14.63 0.43
N ILE A 194 -14.16 13.61 0.10
CA ILE A 194 -14.77 12.67 1.06
C ILE A 194 -14.25 11.27 0.75
N LEU A 195 -13.93 10.48 1.79
CA LEU A 195 -13.65 9.06 1.69
C LEU A 195 -14.94 8.28 1.94
N ALA A 196 -15.39 7.47 0.98
CA ALA A 196 -16.59 6.66 1.12
C ALA A 196 -16.46 5.62 2.25
N GLY A 197 -17.58 5.29 2.90
CA GLY A 197 -17.66 4.28 3.95
C GLY A 197 -18.59 4.66 5.12
N PRO A 198 -18.27 4.28 6.37
CA PRO A 198 -19.17 4.48 7.52
C PRO A 198 -19.53 5.93 7.88
N GLY A 199 -18.92 6.94 7.23
CA GLY A 199 -19.22 8.35 7.45
C GLY A 199 -20.31 8.91 6.52
N ASP A 200 -20.69 8.20 5.47
CA ASP A 200 -21.42 8.76 4.31
C ASP A 200 -22.83 9.25 4.61
N ASP A 201 -23.45 8.71 5.67
CA ASP A 201 -24.78 9.08 6.20
C ASP A 201 -24.72 10.05 7.40
N GLY A 202 -23.52 10.43 7.85
CA GLY A 202 -23.32 11.24 9.06
C GLY A 202 -23.47 12.76 8.87
N PRO A 203 -23.27 13.56 9.92
CA PRO A 203 -23.31 15.04 9.84
C PRO A 203 -22.25 15.66 8.91
N LEU A 204 -21.17 14.92 8.62
CA LEU A 204 -20.16 15.24 7.60
C LEU A 204 -20.17 14.21 6.45
N GLY A 205 -21.31 13.56 6.23
CA GLY A 205 -21.55 12.64 5.12
C GLY A 205 -21.72 13.36 3.78
N ILE A 206 -21.96 12.57 2.72
CA ILE A 206 -21.89 13.07 1.34
C ILE A 206 -22.99 14.10 1.06
N GLU A 207 -24.23 13.84 1.49
CA GLU A 207 -25.37 14.73 1.23
C GLU A 207 -25.25 16.08 1.96
N PRO A 208 -25.04 16.16 3.30
CA PRO A 208 -24.88 17.46 3.98
C PRO A 208 -23.70 18.29 3.45
N VAL A 209 -22.56 17.64 3.16
CA VAL A 209 -21.37 18.34 2.66
C VAL A 209 -21.57 18.82 1.22
N SER A 210 -22.27 18.05 0.37
CA SER A 210 -22.61 18.46 -1.00
C SER A 210 -23.63 19.61 -1.03
N GLN A 211 -24.60 19.60 -0.10
CA GLN A 211 -25.52 20.74 0.07
C GLN A 211 -24.79 22.02 0.44
N VAL A 212 -23.77 21.96 1.31
CA VAL A 212 -22.93 23.13 1.63
C VAL A 212 -22.06 23.54 0.45
N ALA A 213 -21.29 22.62 -0.13
CA ALA A 213 -20.35 22.91 -1.21
C ALA A 213 -21.03 23.56 -2.44
N ARG A 214 -22.27 23.14 -2.73
CA ARG A 214 -23.14 23.73 -3.76
C ARG A 214 -23.47 25.21 -3.52
N LYS A 215 -23.61 25.66 -2.26
CA LYS A 215 -23.79 27.10 -1.93
C LYS A 215 -22.59 27.96 -2.37
N HIS A 216 -21.40 27.36 -2.42
CA HIS A 216 -20.13 28.02 -2.75
C HIS A 216 -19.64 27.73 -4.17
N GLY A 217 -20.38 26.95 -4.98
CA GLY A 217 -19.96 26.55 -6.32
C GLY A 217 -18.69 25.69 -6.35
N VAL A 218 -18.40 24.95 -5.27
CA VAL A 218 -17.22 24.09 -5.13
C VAL A 218 -17.63 22.63 -5.37
N PRO A 219 -16.91 21.86 -6.21
CA PRO A 219 -17.24 20.47 -6.48
C PRO A 219 -16.87 19.53 -5.32
N VAL A 220 -17.65 18.46 -5.16
CA VAL A 220 -17.36 17.36 -4.23
C VAL A 220 -16.87 16.12 -4.98
N LEU A 221 -15.74 15.58 -4.52
CA LEU A 221 -15.13 14.33 -4.97
C LEU A 221 -15.23 13.27 -3.87
N VAL A 222 -15.77 12.10 -4.21
CA VAL A 222 -15.82 10.92 -3.34
C VAL A 222 -14.77 9.90 -3.77
N ASP A 223 -13.82 9.60 -2.87
CA ASP A 223 -12.92 8.46 -2.99
C ASP A 223 -13.68 7.17 -2.59
N ALA A 224 -14.17 6.46 -3.60
CA ALA A 224 -14.80 5.15 -3.46
C ALA A 224 -13.83 4.01 -3.86
N ALA A 225 -12.50 4.23 -3.74
CA ALA A 225 -11.48 3.29 -4.23
C ALA A 225 -11.59 1.87 -3.69
N ALA A 226 -12.27 1.62 -2.57
CA ALA A 226 -12.43 0.31 -1.94
C ALA A 226 -13.83 -0.31 -2.09
N GLU A 227 -14.74 0.36 -2.81
CA GLU A 227 -16.16 0.03 -2.80
C GLU A 227 -16.62 -0.78 -4.01
N HIS A 228 -17.80 -1.40 -3.88
CA HIS A 228 -18.51 -2.00 -5.01
C HIS A 228 -19.16 -0.89 -5.86
N LEU A 229 -19.12 -1.04 -7.19
CA LEU A 229 -19.78 -0.12 -8.10
C LEU A 229 -21.30 -0.38 -8.09
N VAL A 230 -22.04 0.45 -7.37
CA VAL A 230 -23.51 0.42 -7.38
C VAL A 230 -24.03 1.33 -8.51
N ILE A 231 -25.10 0.89 -9.18
CA ILE A 231 -25.72 1.53 -10.35
C ILE A 231 -27.24 1.53 -10.13
N PRO A 232 -27.94 2.69 -10.13
CA PRO A 232 -27.41 4.04 -10.22
C PRO A 232 -26.40 4.37 -9.12
N ASN A 233 -25.48 5.29 -9.38
CA ASN A 233 -24.40 5.57 -8.43
C ASN A 233 -24.91 6.31 -7.18
N PRO A 234 -24.76 5.74 -5.96
CA PRO A 234 -25.33 6.33 -4.75
C PRO A 234 -24.60 7.60 -4.33
N HIS A 235 -23.30 7.73 -4.63
CA HIS A 235 -22.48 8.87 -4.24
C HIS A 235 -22.81 10.11 -5.07
N LEU A 236 -22.97 9.94 -6.39
CA LEU A 236 -23.52 10.98 -7.27
C LEU A 236 -25.00 11.29 -6.93
N GLY A 237 -25.79 10.27 -6.57
CA GLY A 237 -27.17 10.42 -6.11
C GLY A 237 -27.33 11.24 -4.82
N ARG A 238 -26.28 11.27 -3.97
CA ARG A 238 -26.14 12.10 -2.76
C ARG A 238 -25.53 13.48 -3.04
N GLY A 239 -25.58 13.91 -4.30
CA GLY A 239 -25.21 15.26 -4.72
C GLY A 239 -23.72 15.51 -4.97
N ALA A 240 -22.84 14.50 -4.90
CA ALA A 240 -21.43 14.65 -5.27
C ALA A 240 -21.25 14.83 -6.78
N ASP A 241 -20.30 15.68 -7.18
CA ASP A 241 -20.00 15.95 -8.60
C ASP A 241 -19.15 14.85 -9.24
N LEU A 242 -18.28 14.20 -8.45
CA LEU A 242 -17.30 13.22 -8.92
C LEU A 242 -17.17 12.04 -7.94
N VAL A 243 -16.96 10.84 -8.49
CA VAL A 243 -16.65 9.63 -7.73
C VAL A 243 -15.53 8.82 -8.40
N ALA A 244 -14.57 8.36 -7.61
CA ALA A 244 -13.40 7.63 -8.08
C ALA A 244 -13.42 6.16 -7.61
N TYR A 245 -13.13 5.21 -8.51
CA TYR A 245 -13.09 3.77 -8.22
C TYR A 245 -11.77 3.11 -8.65
N SER A 246 -11.38 2.02 -7.98
CA SER A 246 -10.18 1.24 -8.32
C SER A 246 -10.52 0.00 -9.15
N GLY A 247 -9.90 -0.13 -10.33
CA GLY A 247 -10.09 -1.25 -11.25
C GLY A 247 -9.60 -2.58 -10.70
N GLY A 248 -8.37 -2.58 -10.18
CA GLY A 248 -7.69 -3.72 -9.56
C GLY A 248 -8.31 -4.27 -8.28
N LYS A 249 -9.51 -3.83 -7.89
CA LYS A 249 -10.23 -4.36 -6.71
C LYS A 249 -11.51 -5.08 -7.14
N CYS A 250 -12.67 -4.57 -6.75
CA CYS A 250 -13.97 -5.22 -6.90
C CYS A 250 -14.34 -5.48 -8.37
N LEU A 251 -14.03 -4.52 -9.26
CA LEU A 251 -14.27 -4.63 -10.69
C LEU A 251 -13.46 -5.75 -11.36
N ARG A 252 -12.33 -6.17 -10.76
CA ARG A 252 -11.36 -7.13 -11.35
C ARG A 252 -10.88 -6.70 -12.75
N GLY A 253 -10.75 -5.40 -12.93
CA GLY A 253 -10.08 -4.76 -14.06
C GLY A 253 -8.56 -4.68 -13.85
N PRO A 254 -7.80 -4.10 -14.81
CA PRO A 254 -6.35 -4.00 -14.73
C PRO A 254 -5.86 -3.39 -13.42
N GLN A 255 -4.85 -4.01 -12.80
CA GLN A 255 -4.44 -3.70 -11.42
C GLN A 255 -3.97 -2.25 -11.24
N CYS A 256 -3.36 -1.67 -12.28
CA CYS A 256 -2.87 -0.29 -12.34
C CYS A 256 -3.90 0.72 -12.87
N ALA A 257 -5.19 0.36 -12.95
CA ALA A 257 -6.23 1.20 -13.54
C ALA A 257 -7.35 1.60 -12.55
N GLY A 258 -8.10 2.64 -12.91
CA GLY A 258 -9.21 3.20 -12.13
C GLY A 258 -10.25 3.90 -13.00
N LEU A 259 -11.35 4.33 -12.39
CA LEU A 259 -12.39 5.13 -13.01
C LEU A 259 -12.51 6.48 -12.31
N LEU A 260 -12.80 7.52 -13.08
CA LEU A 260 -13.43 8.75 -12.58
C LEU A 260 -14.79 8.87 -13.27
N LEU A 261 -15.88 8.93 -12.51
CA LEU A 261 -17.26 9.06 -12.99
C LEU A 261 -17.87 10.34 -12.40
N GLY A 262 -18.82 10.96 -13.10
CA GLY A 262 -19.53 12.14 -12.60
C GLY A 262 -19.81 13.20 -13.65
N ARG A 263 -19.80 14.47 -13.21
CA ARG A 263 -20.20 15.66 -13.99
C ARG A 263 -19.31 15.87 -15.22
N LYS A 264 -19.92 15.98 -16.40
CA LYS A 264 -19.23 15.80 -17.69
C LYS A 264 -18.17 16.84 -18.00
N ASP A 265 -18.38 18.09 -17.57
CA ASP A 265 -17.40 19.17 -17.69
C ASP A 265 -16.14 18.88 -16.87
N LEU A 266 -16.30 18.49 -15.61
CA LEU A 266 -15.19 18.16 -14.70
C LEU A 266 -14.45 16.90 -15.16
N VAL A 267 -15.17 15.84 -15.55
CA VAL A 267 -14.54 14.60 -16.02
C VAL A 267 -13.81 14.81 -17.35
N LYS A 268 -14.32 15.65 -18.27
CA LYS A 268 -13.58 16.01 -19.50
C LYS A 268 -12.40 16.93 -19.21
N ALA A 269 -12.51 17.88 -18.29
CA ALA A 269 -11.35 18.67 -17.83
C ALA A 269 -10.27 17.75 -17.22
N ALA A 270 -10.64 16.76 -16.41
CA ALA A 270 -9.73 15.76 -15.84
C ALA A 270 -8.99 14.95 -16.93
N TRP A 271 -9.59 14.73 -18.10
CA TRP A 271 -8.91 14.12 -19.25
C TRP A 271 -7.87 15.03 -19.91
N LEU A 272 -8.11 16.34 -19.98
CA LEU A 272 -7.11 17.32 -20.45
C LEU A 272 -5.88 17.40 -19.54
N HIS A 273 -6.03 17.07 -18.25
CA HIS A 273 -4.91 16.91 -17.31
C HIS A 273 -4.18 15.56 -17.43
N SER A 274 -4.74 14.59 -18.17
CA SER A 274 -4.24 13.22 -18.31
C SER A 274 -3.35 13.03 -19.53
N ALA A 275 -2.52 11.98 -19.52
CA ALA A 275 -1.87 11.52 -20.76
C ALA A 275 -2.95 11.13 -21.79
N PRO A 276 -2.82 11.49 -23.09
CA PRO A 276 -1.58 11.90 -23.77
C PRO A 276 -1.13 13.35 -23.57
N HIS A 277 -2.02 14.24 -23.10
CA HIS A 277 -1.75 15.67 -22.98
C HIS A 277 -0.53 15.97 -22.11
N HIS A 278 0.22 17.03 -22.43
CA HIS A 278 1.45 17.42 -21.74
C HIS A 278 1.17 18.23 -20.44
N ALA A 279 0.20 17.78 -19.65
CA ALA A 279 -0.19 18.37 -18.37
C ALA A 279 0.47 17.62 -17.18
N PHE A 280 0.21 18.04 -15.94
CA PHE A 280 0.73 17.40 -14.73
C PHE A 280 0.52 15.87 -14.69
N GLY A 281 -0.68 15.41 -15.07
CA GLY A 281 -1.04 14.00 -15.13
C GLY A 281 -0.45 13.23 -16.32
N ARG A 282 0.40 13.83 -17.15
CA ARG A 282 1.19 13.12 -18.17
C ARG A 282 2.11 12.07 -17.56
N SER A 283 2.50 12.27 -16.29
CA SER A 283 3.23 11.34 -15.43
C SER A 283 2.41 10.10 -15.05
N MET A 284 1.08 10.24 -14.96
CA MET A 284 0.12 9.19 -14.57
C MET A 284 -0.51 8.54 -15.81
N LYS A 285 0.32 8.12 -16.77
CA LYS A 285 -0.17 7.59 -18.06
C LYS A 285 -0.88 6.24 -17.89
N VAL A 286 -2.08 6.15 -18.46
CA VAL A 286 -2.80 4.89 -18.73
C VAL A 286 -2.59 4.47 -20.20
N GLY A 287 -2.53 3.17 -20.49
CA GLY A 287 -2.41 2.62 -21.85
C GLY A 287 -3.77 2.35 -22.50
N LYS A 288 -3.79 2.11 -23.83
CA LYS A 288 -5.02 1.72 -24.55
C LYS A 288 -5.49 0.33 -24.11
N GLU A 289 -4.54 -0.50 -23.72
CA GLU A 289 -4.70 -1.81 -23.11
C GLU A 289 -5.46 -1.70 -21.79
N GLU A 290 -5.01 -0.87 -20.86
CA GLU A 290 -5.71 -0.66 -19.58
C GLU A 290 -7.06 0.04 -19.75
N ILE A 291 -7.19 0.98 -20.69
CA ILE A 291 -8.48 1.63 -21.02
C ILE A 291 -9.51 0.58 -21.47
N MET A 292 -9.16 -0.27 -22.43
CA MET A 292 -10.07 -1.31 -22.94
C MET A 292 -10.29 -2.43 -21.93
N GLY A 293 -9.27 -2.80 -21.14
CA GLY A 293 -9.39 -3.74 -20.04
C GLY A 293 -10.33 -3.24 -18.94
N MET A 294 -10.31 -1.95 -18.61
CA MET A 294 -11.27 -1.35 -17.68
C MET A 294 -12.68 -1.26 -18.25
N LEU A 295 -12.84 -0.90 -19.52
CA LEU A 295 -14.15 -0.92 -20.16
C LEU A 295 -14.76 -2.33 -20.14
N ALA A 296 -13.96 -3.36 -20.45
CA ALA A 296 -14.37 -4.77 -20.34
C ALA A 296 -14.73 -5.16 -18.89
N ALA A 297 -14.04 -4.62 -17.87
CA ALA A 297 -14.38 -4.88 -16.48
C ALA A 297 -15.75 -4.29 -16.08
N VAL A 298 -16.10 -3.10 -16.58
CA VAL A 298 -17.42 -2.47 -16.34
C VAL A 298 -18.53 -3.15 -17.17
N GLU A 299 -18.25 -3.50 -18.43
CA GLU A 299 -19.12 -4.35 -19.27
C GLU A 299 -19.47 -5.68 -18.59
N MET A 300 -18.50 -6.33 -17.93
CA MET A 300 -18.73 -7.56 -17.18
C MET A 300 -19.36 -7.33 -15.81
N TRP A 301 -19.13 -6.19 -15.16
CA TRP A 301 -19.74 -5.85 -13.88
C TRP A 301 -21.28 -5.83 -13.96
N VAL A 302 -21.86 -5.36 -15.06
CA VAL A 302 -23.31 -5.38 -15.29
C VAL A 302 -23.86 -6.72 -15.85
N ARG A 303 -22.98 -7.73 -16.03
CA ARG A 303 -23.34 -9.07 -16.56
C ARG A 303 -23.06 -10.22 -15.58
N ARG A 304 -22.22 -10.02 -14.57
CA ARG A 304 -21.85 -11.03 -13.56
C ARG A 304 -23.03 -11.31 -12.61
N ASP A 305 -23.27 -12.59 -12.31
CA ASP A 305 -24.16 -13.00 -11.21
C ASP A 305 -23.41 -12.83 -9.89
N HIS A 306 -23.46 -11.62 -9.33
CA HIS A 306 -22.86 -11.27 -8.04
C HIS A 306 -23.41 -12.11 -6.88
N GLU A 307 -24.64 -12.59 -6.99
CA GLU A 307 -25.26 -13.46 -6.00
C GLU A 307 -24.72 -14.90 -6.10
N ALA A 308 -24.36 -15.39 -7.30
CA ALA A 308 -23.61 -16.64 -7.45
C ALA A 308 -22.17 -16.53 -6.96
N GLU A 309 -21.49 -15.40 -7.20
CA GLU A 309 -20.17 -15.14 -6.62
C GLU A 309 -20.24 -15.13 -5.08
N TRP A 310 -21.26 -14.51 -4.49
CA TRP A 310 -21.50 -14.53 -3.05
C TRP A 310 -21.72 -15.94 -2.51
N ARG A 311 -22.63 -16.73 -3.12
CA ARG A 311 -22.88 -18.13 -2.75
C ARG A 311 -21.61 -18.99 -2.88
N GLN A 312 -20.75 -18.72 -3.86
CA GLN A 312 -19.47 -19.40 -4.03
C GLN A 312 -18.49 -19.05 -2.89
N TRP A 313 -18.40 -17.77 -2.49
CA TRP A 313 -17.59 -17.35 -1.34
C TRP A 313 -18.05 -18.01 -0.05
N GLU A 314 -19.35 -18.03 0.24
CA GLU A 314 -19.89 -18.68 1.44
C GLU A 314 -19.65 -20.20 1.44
N ALA A 315 -19.78 -20.86 0.28
CA ALA A 315 -19.46 -22.28 0.13
C ALA A 315 -17.96 -22.59 0.38
N TRP A 316 -17.04 -21.75 -0.11
CA TRP A 316 -15.60 -21.87 0.18
C TRP A 316 -15.29 -21.69 1.66
N LEU A 317 -15.91 -20.69 2.31
CA LEU A 317 -15.75 -20.48 3.75
C LEU A 317 -16.29 -21.66 4.57
N GLU A 318 -17.43 -22.25 4.21
CA GLU A 318 -17.97 -23.42 4.92
C GLU A 318 -17.18 -24.71 4.62
N THR A 319 -16.49 -24.84 3.48
CA THR A 319 -15.47 -25.90 3.29
C THR A 319 -14.32 -25.76 4.28
N ILE A 320 -13.77 -24.56 4.46
CA ILE A 320 -12.70 -24.31 5.45
C ILE A 320 -13.23 -24.55 6.88
N ALA A 321 -14.41 -24.02 7.21
CA ALA A 321 -15.01 -24.13 8.53
C ALA A 321 -15.27 -25.59 8.93
N ARG A 322 -15.91 -26.40 8.07
CA ARG A 322 -16.14 -27.84 8.31
C ARG A 322 -14.85 -28.63 8.46
N ARG A 323 -13.72 -28.15 7.91
CA ARG A 323 -12.44 -28.84 8.03
C ARG A 323 -11.75 -28.59 9.36
N VAL A 324 -11.82 -27.35 9.86
CA VAL A 324 -11.16 -26.93 11.12
C VAL A 324 -12.00 -27.21 12.37
N LYS A 325 -13.35 -27.22 12.26
CA LYS A 325 -14.28 -27.66 13.33
C LYS A 325 -14.06 -29.13 13.79
N LYS A 326 -13.21 -29.90 13.10
CA LYS A 326 -12.77 -31.25 13.49
C LYS A 326 -11.64 -31.27 14.53
N ILE A 327 -11.22 -30.09 15.00
CA ILE A 327 -10.16 -29.91 15.99
C ILE A 327 -10.80 -29.39 17.28
N ASP A 328 -10.63 -30.11 18.38
CA ASP A 328 -11.22 -29.75 19.68
C ASP A 328 -10.78 -28.34 20.13
N GLY A 329 -11.70 -27.55 20.67
CA GLY A 329 -11.45 -26.15 21.06
C GLY A 329 -11.31 -25.15 19.91
N VAL A 330 -11.40 -25.57 18.64
CA VAL A 330 -11.42 -24.64 17.49
C VAL A 330 -12.86 -24.29 17.12
N THR A 331 -13.18 -23.00 17.15
CA THR A 331 -14.51 -22.46 16.81
C THR A 331 -14.42 -21.56 15.57
N THR A 332 -15.56 -21.26 14.93
CA THR A 332 -15.59 -20.43 13.72
C THR A 332 -16.84 -19.55 13.65
N GLU A 333 -16.70 -18.33 13.13
CA GLU A 333 -17.80 -17.39 12.87
C GLU A 333 -17.71 -16.81 11.45
N VAL A 334 -18.85 -16.50 10.83
CA VAL A 334 -18.91 -15.78 9.55
C VAL A 334 -19.26 -14.32 9.81
N LEU A 335 -18.30 -13.44 9.52
CA LEU A 335 -18.40 -11.99 9.67
C LEU A 335 -18.95 -11.38 8.38
N GLN A 336 -20.22 -11.00 8.40
CA GLN A 336 -20.85 -10.30 7.28
C GLN A 336 -20.38 -8.82 7.20
N PRO A 337 -20.23 -8.24 6.00
CA PRO A 337 -19.76 -6.87 5.82
C PRO A 337 -20.87 -5.84 6.03
N GLN A 338 -20.47 -4.59 6.29
CA GLN A 338 -21.35 -3.42 6.38
C GLN A 338 -20.95 -2.43 5.27
N GLY A 339 -21.92 -1.71 4.69
CA GLY A 339 -21.67 -0.76 3.59
C GLY A 339 -21.24 -1.42 2.26
N LEU A 340 -20.54 -0.64 1.44
CA LEU A 340 -20.07 -1.03 0.09
C LEU A 340 -18.55 -1.29 0.05
N SER A 341 -17.78 -0.69 0.96
CA SER A 341 -16.34 -0.85 1.14
C SER A 341 -15.94 -2.29 1.49
N ASN A 342 -15.07 -2.89 0.64
CA ASN A 342 -14.51 -4.24 0.80
C ASN A 342 -15.58 -5.33 1.07
N ARG A 343 -16.75 -5.22 0.41
CA ARG A 343 -17.98 -5.97 0.71
C ARG A 343 -17.89 -7.46 0.31
N SER A 344 -17.34 -8.27 1.21
CA SER A 344 -17.37 -9.74 1.15
C SER A 344 -17.58 -10.36 2.54
N PRO A 345 -18.20 -11.54 2.67
CA PRO A 345 -18.19 -12.30 3.93
C PRO A 345 -16.76 -12.70 4.30
N ARG A 346 -16.47 -12.92 5.59
CA ARG A 346 -15.16 -13.41 6.05
C ARG A 346 -15.34 -14.49 7.11
N LEU A 347 -14.52 -15.53 7.09
CA LEU A 347 -14.50 -16.54 8.16
C LEU A 347 -13.45 -16.14 9.18
N ARG A 348 -13.81 -16.02 10.46
CA ARG A 348 -12.84 -16.03 11.56
C ARG A 348 -12.84 -17.42 12.21
N ILE A 349 -11.64 -17.90 12.53
CA ILE A 349 -11.39 -19.16 13.24
C ILE A 349 -10.71 -18.78 14.57
N ASN A 350 -11.24 -19.24 15.70
CA ASN A 350 -10.79 -18.85 17.05
C ASN A 350 -10.41 -20.08 17.90
N TRP A 351 -9.41 -19.95 18.77
CA TRP A 351 -8.97 -20.96 19.75
C TRP A 351 -8.17 -20.32 20.89
N ASP A 352 -7.90 -21.05 21.98
CA ASP A 352 -6.94 -20.63 23.01
C ASP A 352 -5.53 -21.19 22.74
N ALA A 353 -4.53 -20.31 22.67
CA ALA A 353 -3.14 -20.67 22.39
C ALA A 353 -2.40 -21.38 23.54
N ALA A 354 -2.86 -21.26 24.79
CA ALA A 354 -2.29 -22.01 25.91
C ALA A 354 -2.69 -23.48 25.84
N GLU A 355 -3.94 -23.78 25.48
CA GLU A 355 -4.41 -25.16 25.23
C GLU A 355 -3.84 -25.73 23.92
N ARG A 356 -3.80 -24.90 22.87
CA ARG A 356 -3.42 -25.30 21.51
C ARG A 356 -1.91 -25.30 21.27
N GLY A 357 -1.12 -24.55 22.03
CA GLY A 357 0.34 -24.43 21.90
C GLY A 357 0.85 -23.50 20.78
N ILE A 358 -0.04 -22.82 20.04
CA ILE A 358 0.30 -21.89 18.95
C ILE A 358 -0.65 -20.69 18.91
N THR A 359 -0.14 -19.50 18.61
CA THR A 359 -0.94 -18.27 18.44
C THR A 359 -1.35 -18.01 16.99
N GLY A 360 -2.32 -17.11 16.76
CA GLY A 360 -2.75 -16.77 15.41
C GLY A 360 -1.64 -16.13 14.56
N ALA A 361 -0.77 -15.32 15.16
CA ALA A 361 0.38 -14.72 14.48
C ALA A 361 1.40 -15.79 14.01
N GLU A 362 1.60 -16.84 14.81
CA GLU A 362 2.45 -17.97 14.43
C GLU A 362 1.83 -18.81 13.31
N VAL A 363 0.50 -19.00 13.33
CA VAL A 363 -0.24 -19.65 12.23
C VAL A 363 -0.12 -18.84 10.93
N GLU A 364 -0.28 -17.51 10.99
CA GLU A 364 -0.11 -16.64 9.82
C GLU A 364 1.31 -16.72 9.24
N LYS A 365 2.34 -16.72 10.10
CA LYS A 365 3.73 -16.91 9.69
C LYS A 365 3.96 -18.27 8.99
N LEU A 366 3.53 -19.37 9.60
CA LEU A 366 3.73 -20.72 9.04
C LEU A 366 3.01 -20.94 7.70
N LEU A 367 1.87 -20.26 7.50
CA LEU A 367 1.12 -20.28 6.25
C LEU A 367 1.76 -19.39 5.16
N PHE A 368 2.40 -18.30 5.55
CA PHE A 368 3.14 -17.41 4.63
C PHE A 368 4.50 -17.98 4.17
N GLU A 369 5.22 -18.64 5.08
CA GLU A 369 6.53 -19.25 4.81
C GLU A 369 6.39 -20.61 4.11
N GLY A 370 5.43 -21.44 4.56
CA GLY A 370 5.16 -22.78 4.05
C GLY A 370 4.68 -22.84 2.60
N ASP A 371 4.43 -24.05 2.11
CA ASP A 371 4.07 -24.31 0.72
C ASP A 371 2.74 -25.10 0.61
N PRO A 372 1.79 -24.68 -0.26
CA PRO A 372 1.77 -23.39 -0.95
C PRO A 372 1.66 -22.22 0.04
N ARG A 373 2.21 -21.06 -0.34
CA ARG A 373 2.12 -19.82 0.44
C ARG A 373 0.68 -19.33 0.48
N ILE A 374 0.14 -19.09 1.68
CA ILE A 374 -1.19 -18.54 1.91
C ILE A 374 -1.05 -17.22 2.68
N VAL A 375 -1.70 -16.16 2.21
CA VAL A 375 -1.73 -14.85 2.88
C VAL A 375 -3.12 -14.60 3.45
N LEU A 376 -3.24 -14.44 4.78
CA LEU A 376 -4.51 -14.31 5.49
C LEU A 376 -5.03 -12.86 5.54
N GLY A 377 -6.33 -12.71 5.77
CA GLY A 377 -7.00 -11.45 6.11
C GLY A 377 -6.33 -10.76 7.29
N GLY A 378 -6.04 -11.53 8.33
CA GLY A 378 -5.16 -11.16 9.43
C GLY A 378 -5.26 -12.19 10.57
N SER A 379 -4.49 -11.96 11.63
CA SER A 379 -4.43 -12.82 12.82
C SER A 379 -4.57 -12.03 14.12
N THR A 380 -4.83 -12.74 15.22
CA THR A 380 -4.73 -12.24 16.60
C THR A 380 -4.08 -13.28 17.51
N GLY A 381 -3.55 -12.84 18.65
CA GLY A 381 -2.89 -13.68 19.64
C GLY A 381 -1.37 -13.64 19.50
N ASP A 382 -0.72 -13.32 20.61
CA ASP A 382 0.74 -13.23 20.77
C ASP A 382 1.08 -13.78 22.16
N ARG A 383 2.18 -14.55 22.26
CA ARG A 383 2.58 -15.25 23.50
C ARG A 383 2.75 -14.32 24.71
N ARG A 384 2.93 -13.02 24.48
CA ARG A 384 3.14 -11.98 25.51
C ARG A 384 1.85 -11.31 25.97
N TRP A 385 0.79 -11.33 25.15
CA TRP A 385 -0.38 -10.45 25.32
C TRP A 385 -1.72 -11.20 25.48
N GLY A 386 -1.77 -12.52 25.27
CA GLY A 386 -2.93 -13.35 25.65
C GLY A 386 -3.08 -14.65 24.87
N GLY A 387 -3.77 -15.63 25.47
CA GLY A 387 -4.07 -16.93 24.85
C GLY A 387 -5.04 -16.83 23.67
N ALA A 388 -6.08 -16.00 23.79
CA ALA A 388 -7.14 -15.84 22.80
C ALA A 388 -6.59 -15.50 21.39
N SER A 389 -6.65 -16.49 20.49
CA SER A 389 -6.01 -16.45 19.18
C SER A 389 -7.01 -16.65 18.06
N SER A 390 -6.77 -16.00 16.92
CA SER A 390 -7.61 -16.15 15.75
C SER A 390 -6.86 -15.97 14.44
N ILE A 391 -7.44 -16.47 13.36
CA ILE A 391 -7.14 -16.07 11.98
C ILE A 391 -8.41 -15.74 11.22
N THR A 392 -8.32 -14.82 10.26
CA THR A 392 -9.43 -14.38 9.40
C THR A 392 -9.12 -14.67 7.92
N ILE A 393 -10.07 -15.30 7.23
CA ILE A 393 -10.01 -15.63 5.80
C ILE A 393 -11.01 -14.72 5.07
N MET A 394 -10.52 -14.00 4.05
CA MET A 394 -11.33 -13.24 3.10
C MET A 394 -11.36 -14.01 1.76
N PRO A 395 -12.51 -14.56 1.34
CA PRO A 395 -12.61 -15.45 0.17
C PRO A 395 -12.56 -14.71 -1.17
N TYR A 396 -12.67 -13.38 -1.15
CA TYR A 396 -12.93 -12.55 -2.33
C TYR A 396 -11.90 -12.74 -3.46
N MET A 397 -10.63 -12.95 -3.10
CA MET A 397 -9.51 -13.09 -4.03
C MET A 397 -9.01 -14.53 -4.17
N MET A 398 -9.74 -15.51 -3.63
CA MET A 398 -9.46 -16.92 -3.82
C MET A 398 -9.98 -17.40 -5.19
N MET A 399 -9.37 -18.45 -5.70
CA MET A 399 -9.69 -19.08 -6.98
C MET A 399 -10.28 -20.49 -6.78
N PRO A 400 -11.01 -21.06 -7.77
CA PRO A 400 -11.58 -22.39 -7.67
C PRO A 400 -10.54 -23.47 -7.33
N GLY A 401 -10.81 -24.26 -6.28
CA GLY A 401 -9.91 -25.29 -5.74
C GLY A 401 -8.95 -24.82 -4.65
N GLU A 402 -8.81 -23.51 -4.40
CA GLU A 402 -7.96 -23.01 -3.31
C GLU A 402 -8.60 -23.20 -1.92
N ALA A 403 -9.93 -23.32 -1.84
CA ALA A 403 -10.64 -23.50 -0.57
C ALA A 403 -10.26 -24.81 0.13
N GLU A 404 -10.17 -25.90 -0.62
CA GLU A 404 -9.74 -27.21 -0.15
C GLU A 404 -8.27 -27.19 0.31
N VAL A 405 -7.40 -26.52 -0.46
CA VAL A 405 -5.98 -26.35 -0.12
C VAL A 405 -5.80 -25.55 1.17
N VAL A 406 -6.50 -24.41 1.29
CA VAL A 406 -6.47 -23.56 2.50
C VAL A 406 -7.02 -24.32 3.71
N ALA A 407 -8.12 -25.07 3.53
CA ALA A 407 -8.72 -25.89 4.57
C ALA A 407 -7.75 -26.94 5.14
N GLU A 408 -7.08 -27.70 4.28
CA GLU A 408 -6.08 -28.70 4.71
C GLU A 408 -4.83 -28.06 5.32
N ARG A 409 -4.32 -26.95 4.75
CA ARG A 409 -3.13 -26.27 5.29
C ARG A 409 -3.38 -25.66 6.68
N ILE A 410 -4.51 -24.98 6.89
CA ILE A 410 -4.88 -24.46 8.22
C ILE A 410 -5.07 -25.61 9.21
N HIS A 411 -5.81 -26.66 8.83
CA HIS A 411 -6.01 -27.82 9.70
C HIS A 411 -4.68 -28.50 10.05
N ALA A 412 -3.75 -28.67 9.10
CA ALA A 412 -2.46 -29.30 9.37
C ALA A 412 -1.66 -28.54 10.44
N VAL A 413 -1.64 -27.21 10.39
CA VAL A 413 -0.97 -26.36 11.37
C VAL A 413 -1.66 -26.40 12.75
N LEU A 414 -3.00 -26.31 12.80
CA LEU A 414 -3.75 -26.31 14.07
C LEU A 414 -3.85 -27.70 14.73
N ALA A 415 -3.89 -28.79 13.96
CA ALA A 415 -3.96 -30.14 14.49
C ALA A 415 -2.58 -30.69 14.91
N ARG A 416 -1.49 -30.15 14.35
CA ARG A 416 -0.10 -30.53 14.67
C ARG A 416 0.80 -29.28 14.71
N PRO A 417 0.59 -28.36 15.68
CA PRO A 417 1.42 -27.18 15.81
C PRO A 417 2.88 -27.57 16.06
N PRO A 418 3.85 -26.85 15.49
CA PRO A 418 5.26 -27.10 15.77
C PRO A 418 5.54 -26.97 17.27
N ARG A 419 6.34 -27.89 17.82
CA ARG A 419 6.83 -27.76 19.20
C ARG A 419 7.74 -26.53 19.27
N HIS A 420 7.21 -25.44 19.82
CA HIS A 420 8.03 -24.29 20.14
C HIS A 420 8.82 -24.59 21.41
N GLU A 421 10.14 -24.71 21.28
CA GLU A 421 11.01 -24.74 22.47
C GLU A 421 10.80 -23.44 23.25
N ALA A 422 10.63 -23.57 24.57
CA ALA A 422 10.64 -22.40 25.44
C ALA A 422 12.04 -21.80 25.37
N GLN A 423 12.16 -20.53 24.94
CA GLN A 423 13.44 -19.85 25.06
C GLN A 423 13.84 -19.84 26.54
N ALA A 424 15.08 -20.21 26.81
CA ALA A 424 15.62 -20.19 28.17
C ALA A 424 15.34 -18.82 28.80
N PRO A 425 14.89 -18.77 30.07
CA PRO A 425 14.49 -17.52 30.70
C PRO A 425 15.62 -16.51 30.58
N ALA A 426 15.31 -15.35 29.99
CA ALA A 426 16.29 -14.30 29.84
C ALA A 426 16.79 -13.86 31.22
N GLY A 427 18.03 -13.36 31.27
CA GLY A 427 18.56 -12.74 32.49
C GLY A 427 17.70 -11.55 32.94
N PRO A 428 17.94 -11.01 34.15
CA PRO A 428 17.25 -9.80 34.60
C PRO A 428 17.37 -8.69 33.54
N PRO A 429 16.28 -7.95 33.26
CA PRO A 429 16.26 -6.98 32.17
C PRO A 429 17.32 -5.90 32.37
N ALA A 430 18.12 -5.63 31.35
CA ALA A 430 19.15 -4.61 31.41
C ALA A 430 18.56 -3.19 31.56
N GLN A 431 19.28 -2.32 32.27
CA GLN A 431 18.80 -0.95 32.52
C GLN A 431 19.14 -0.01 31.35
N ILE A 432 18.14 0.26 30.52
CA ILE A 432 18.27 1.13 29.33
C ILE A 432 17.57 2.49 29.48
N ALA A 433 16.91 2.75 30.61
CA ALA A 433 16.29 4.05 30.88
C ALA A 433 17.23 5.25 30.63
N GLY A 434 16.63 6.38 30.26
CA GLY A 434 17.31 7.62 29.87
C GLY A 434 17.29 7.87 28.36
N GLN A 435 18.06 8.88 27.94
CA GLN A 435 18.15 9.30 26.54
C GLN A 435 19.27 8.57 25.79
N TRP A 436 19.00 8.26 24.53
CA TRP A 436 19.95 7.68 23.58
C TRP A 436 19.97 8.50 22.29
N ASN A 437 21.16 8.67 21.72
CA ASN A 437 21.33 9.25 20.38
C ASN A 437 21.40 8.09 19.39
N ALA A 438 20.41 7.96 18.51
CA ALA A 438 20.27 6.87 17.57
C ALA A 438 20.64 7.31 16.14
N ARG A 439 21.15 6.36 15.35
CA ARG A 439 21.45 6.52 13.93
C ARG A 439 20.83 5.35 13.18
N LEU A 440 19.93 5.65 12.25
CA LEU A 440 19.30 4.67 11.37
C LEU A 440 20.02 4.70 10.01
N GLU A 441 20.39 3.53 9.50
CA GLU A 441 21.01 3.34 8.18
C GLU A 441 19.98 2.70 7.24
N PHE A 442 19.53 3.47 6.25
CA PHE A 442 18.51 3.06 5.28
C PHE A 442 19.14 2.41 4.03
N VAL A 443 18.30 2.01 3.07
CA VAL A 443 18.73 1.51 1.75
C VAL A 443 19.61 2.53 1.02
N LEU A 444 19.36 3.83 1.22
CA LEU A 444 20.23 4.92 0.80
C LEU A 444 20.12 6.06 1.83
N GLY A 445 21.24 6.52 2.36
CA GLY A 445 21.29 7.58 3.37
C GLY A 445 20.93 7.11 4.78
N SER A 446 20.90 8.07 5.70
CA SER A 446 20.85 7.81 7.14
C SER A 446 20.23 8.97 7.90
N ALA A 447 19.53 8.73 9.00
CA ALA A 447 18.95 9.79 9.84
C ALA A 447 19.45 9.75 11.29
N GLY A 448 19.60 10.94 11.89
CA GLY A 448 19.92 11.15 13.30
C GLY A 448 18.66 11.25 14.16
N HIS A 449 18.43 10.27 15.01
CA HIS A 449 17.23 10.13 15.84
C HIS A 449 17.58 10.24 17.33
N ARG A 450 16.58 10.45 18.19
CA ARG A 450 16.69 10.34 19.66
C ARG A 450 15.60 9.43 20.20
N LEU A 451 15.99 8.59 21.15
CA LEU A 451 15.11 7.71 21.90
C LEU A 451 15.19 8.11 23.37
N ILE A 452 14.05 8.25 24.03
CA ILE A 452 13.96 8.55 25.46
C ILE A 452 13.14 7.42 26.07
N PHE A 453 13.76 6.64 26.95
CA PHE A 453 13.12 5.51 27.63
C PHE A 453 12.89 5.81 29.11
N GLU A 454 11.65 5.61 29.55
CA GLU A 454 11.32 5.27 30.93
C GLU A 454 11.14 3.75 31.01
N GLN A 455 11.59 3.14 32.12
CA GLN A 455 11.62 1.69 32.29
C GLN A 455 11.10 1.30 33.67
N ASP A 456 10.14 0.37 33.69
CA ASP A 456 9.65 -0.28 34.90
C ASP A 456 9.83 -1.80 34.76
N GLY A 457 10.83 -2.34 35.47
CA GLY A 457 11.28 -3.72 35.33
C GLY A 457 11.66 -4.06 33.89
N SER A 458 10.83 -4.91 33.25
CA SER A 458 10.97 -5.29 31.84
C SER A 458 10.18 -4.40 30.87
N THR A 459 9.34 -3.48 31.32
CA THR A 459 8.47 -2.64 30.47
C THR A 459 9.15 -1.33 30.08
N LEU A 460 8.93 -0.87 28.84
CA LEU A 460 9.42 0.42 28.33
C LEU A 460 8.28 1.31 27.83
N VAL A 461 8.37 2.60 28.14
CA VAL A 461 7.58 3.69 27.54
C VAL A 461 8.48 4.91 27.26
N GLY A 462 7.98 5.92 26.55
CA GLY A 462 8.68 7.19 26.36
C GLY A 462 8.48 7.78 24.97
N THR A 463 9.50 8.46 24.44
CA THR A 463 9.39 9.24 23.18
C THR A 463 10.45 8.87 22.16
N HIS A 464 10.02 8.65 20.91
CA HIS A 464 10.89 8.57 19.73
C HIS A 464 10.82 9.88 18.94
N ILE A 465 11.97 10.52 18.75
CA ILE A 465 12.13 11.78 18.00
C ILE A 465 13.02 11.51 16.78
N GLY A 466 12.47 11.60 15.58
CA GLY A 466 13.22 11.63 14.32
C GLY A 466 13.65 13.05 13.95
N GLU A 467 14.13 13.24 12.73
CA GLU A 467 14.65 14.55 12.25
C GLU A 467 13.55 15.61 12.05
N MET A 468 12.33 15.19 11.71
CA MET A 468 11.19 16.08 11.43
C MET A 468 9.94 15.81 12.29
N LEU A 469 9.87 14.64 12.93
CA LEU A 469 8.65 14.11 13.56
C LEU A 469 8.96 13.48 14.90
N SER A 470 7.95 13.38 15.76
CA SER A 470 8.02 12.64 17.02
C SER A 470 6.74 11.84 17.28
N GLY A 471 6.82 10.91 18.22
CA GLY A 471 5.70 10.10 18.67
C GLY A 471 6.11 9.20 19.83
N ASP A 472 5.12 8.65 20.51
CA ASP A 472 5.35 7.80 21.67
C ASP A 472 5.99 6.47 21.24
N LEU A 473 6.84 5.92 22.10
CA LEU A 473 7.34 4.55 22.01
C LEU A 473 6.84 3.71 23.18
N ARG A 474 6.72 2.40 22.95
CA ARG A 474 6.42 1.39 23.98
C ARG A 474 7.03 0.05 23.62
N GLY A 475 7.48 -0.70 24.62
CA GLY A 475 8.25 -1.92 24.40
C GLY A 475 8.61 -2.67 25.67
N PHE A 476 9.64 -3.49 25.58
CA PHE A 476 10.15 -4.30 26.68
C PHE A 476 11.64 -4.66 26.53
N VAL A 477 12.23 -5.14 27.63
CA VAL A 477 13.60 -5.65 27.74
C VAL A 477 13.58 -7.08 28.27
N GLU A 478 14.39 -7.96 27.66
CA GLU A 478 14.56 -9.37 28.04
C GLU A 478 16.05 -9.72 28.11
N GLY A 479 16.63 -9.69 29.31
CA GLY A 479 18.08 -9.75 29.47
C GLY A 479 18.76 -8.58 28.76
N ASP A 480 19.60 -8.88 27.77
CA ASP A 480 20.25 -7.89 26.92
C ASP A 480 19.39 -7.42 25.73
N ARG A 481 18.30 -8.14 25.40
CA ARG A 481 17.47 -7.86 24.23
C ARG A 481 16.48 -6.73 24.50
N VAL A 482 16.25 -5.90 23.49
CA VAL A 482 15.37 -4.73 23.55
C VAL A 482 14.44 -4.74 22.35
N TYR A 483 13.14 -4.55 22.59
CA TYR A 483 12.12 -4.49 21.54
C TYR A 483 11.15 -3.35 21.83
N PHE A 484 10.89 -2.46 20.86
CA PHE A 484 9.91 -1.39 21.04
C PHE A 484 9.30 -0.93 19.71
N ARG A 485 8.01 -0.59 19.73
CA ARG A 485 7.31 0.07 18.61
C ARG A 485 7.15 1.56 18.91
N SER A 486 7.21 2.38 17.87
CA SER A 486 6.79 3.79 17.92
C SER A 486 5.94 4.16 16.71
N SER A 487 5.03 5.13 16.88
CA SER A 487 4.13 5.61 15.82
C SER A 487 4.22 7.14 15.72
N GLN A 488 4.80 7.65 14.63
CA GLN A 488 4.90 9.09 14.37
C GLN A 488 3.81 9.52 13.36
N ARG A 489 3.03 10.57 13.65
CA ARG A 489 1.95 11.03 12.76
C ARG A 489 2.46 12.01 11.72
N TYR A 490 1.96 11.92 10.48
CA TYR A 490 2.24 12.88 9.42
C TYR A 490 1.06 12.91 8.44
N GLU A 491 0.44 14.08 8.22
CA GLU A 491 -0.76 14.20 7.37
C GLU A 491 -1.85 13.14 7.69
N GLY A 492 -2.43 12.49 6.68
CA GLY A 492 -3.34 11.35 6.84
C GLY A 492 -2.66 9.99 7.10
N THR A 493 -1.36 9.97 7.44
CA THR A 493 -0.58 8.72 7.64
C THR A 493 0.12 8.65 9.00
N ARG A 494 0.68 7.47 9.28
CA ARG A 494 1.61 7.21 10.38
C ARG A 494 2.84 6.49 9.86
N LEU A 495 4.00 6.83 10.44
CA LEU A 495 5.23 6.07 10.29
C LEU A 495 5.36 5.17 11.52
N GLU A 496 5.17 3.87 11.31
CA GLU A 496 5.39 2.84 12.32
C GLU A 496 6.85 2.38 12.23
N PHE A 497 7.52 2.32 13.38
CA PHE A 497 8.88 1.78 13.51
C PHE A 497 8.87 0.64 14.53
N ASP A 498 9.28 -0.55 14.11
CA ASP A 498 9.38 -1.78 14.91
C ASP A 498 10.85 -2.11 15.19
N PHE A 499 11.38 -1.58 16.30
CA PHE A 499 12.78 -1.78 16.68
C PHE A 499 12.98 -3.11 17.40
N ALA A 500 14.00 -3.87 16.99
CA ALA A 500 14.54 -5.01 17.69
C ALA A 500 16.06 -4.87 17.82
N GLY A 501 16.64 -5.19 18.97
CA GLY A 501 18.08 -5.06 19.19
C GLY A 501 18.61 -5.70 20.47
N ARG A 502 19.89 -5.47 20.74
CA ARG A 502 20.62 -5.89 21.94
C ARG A 502 21.42 -4.74 22.53
N LEU A 503 21.67 -4.81 23.84
CA LEU A 503 22.56 -3.93 24.59
C LEU A 503 23.97 -4.53 24.68
N GLU A 504 24.94 -3.84 24.08
CA GLU A 504 26.38 -4.14 24.15
C GLU A 504 27.09 -3.02 24.92
N GLY A 505 27.12 -3.15 26.25
CA GLY A 505 27.65 -2.13 27.15
C GLY A 505 26.79 -0.85 27.13
N GLU A 506 27.33 0.23 26.57
CA GLU A 506 26.65 1.54 26.45
C GLU A 506 26.11 1.81 25.03
N THR A 507 25.95 0.75 24.23
CA THR A 507 25.45 0.81 22.84
C THR A 507 24.27 -0.15 22.66
N LEU A 508 23.19 0.32 22.05
CA LEU A 508 22.11 -0.51 21.51
C LEU A 508 22.31 -0.72 20.01
N ARG A 509 22.13 -1.94 19.51
CA ARG A 509 22.23 -2.27 18.07
C ARG A 509 21.18 -3.25 17.62
N GLY A 510 20.72 -3.12 16.38
CA GLY A 510 19.87 -4.13 15.74
C GLY A 510 19.23 -3.69 14.44
N THR A 511 18.00 -4.13 14.22
CA THR A 511 17.18 -3.76 13.05
C THR A 511 15.89 -3.05 13.45
N VAL A 512 15.32 -2.31 12.50
CA VAL A 512 14.05 -1.61 12.66
C VAL A 512 13.18 -1.84 11.43
N GLY A 513 12.04 -2.48 11.64
CA GLY A 513 11.00 -2.59 10.61
C GLY A 513 10.34 -1.22 10.38
N LEU A 514 10.25 -0.79 9.13
CA LEU A 514 9.71 0.50 8.71
C LEU A 514 8.28 0.34 8.15
N GLY A 515 7.51 -0.57 8.74
CA GLY A 515 6.20 -1.00 8.22
C GLY A 515 6.30 -1.45 6.75
N GLN A 516 5.60 -0.74 5.86
CA GLN A 516 5.58 -1.05 4.42
C GLN A 516 6.87 -0.69 3.66
N TYR A 517 7.83 0.00 4.29
CA TYR A 517 9.06 0.47 3.64
C TYR A 517 10.26 -0.49 3.83
N GLY A 518 10.05 -1.68 4.38
CA GLY A 518 11.07 -2.71 4.58
C GLY A 518 11.73 -2.65 5.96
N GLU A 519 13.03 -2.88 6.03
CA GLU A 519 13.84 -2.90 7.25
C GLU A 519 15.08 -2.01 7.08
N ALA A 520 15.50 -1.35 8.17
CA ALA A 520 16.77 -0.63 8.27
C ALA A 520 17.60 -1.15 9.44
N ARG A 521 18.90 -0.84 9.47
CA ARG A 521 19.76 -1.09 10.62
C ARG A 521 19.78 0.13 11.53
N TRP A 522 20.01 -0.07 12.82
CA TRP A 522 20.21 1.02 13.76
C TRP A 522 21.30 0.72 14.79
N GLU A 523 21.99 1.80 15.20
CA GLU A 523 22.82 1.86 16.40
C GLU A 523 22.34 3.04 17.25
N ALA A 524 22.38 2.93 18.57
CA ALA A 524 22.20 4.06 19.46
C ALA A 524 23.21 4.03 20.62
N GLN A 525 23.76 5.18 20.98
CA GLN A 525 24.70 5.33 22.09
C GLN A 525 24.04 6.15 23.20
N ARG A 526 24.26 5.76 24.48
CA ARG A 526 23.62 6.45 25.61
C ARG A 526 24.08 7.92 25.66
N HIS A 527 23.12 8.83 25.81
CA HIS A 527 23.40 10.26 25.86
C HIS A 527 24.14 10.62 27.15
N ARG A 528 25.36 11.14 27.02
CA ARG A 528 26.16 11.62 28.15
C ARG A 528 25.84 13.08 28.44
N TYR A 529 25.03 13.32 29.47
CA TYR A 529 24.82 14.65 30.02
C TYR A 529 26.15 15.24 30.51
N GLY A 530 26.30 16.57 30.40
CA GLY A 530 27.40 17.26 31.07
C GLY A 530 27.32 17.07 32.59
N GLY A 531 28.47 17.02 33.26
CA GLY A 531 28.52 17.02 34.72
C GLY A 531 27.83 18.26 35.30
N PRO A 532 27.28 18.19 36.52
CA PRO A 532 26.54 19.30 37.11
C PRO A 532 27.43 20.55 37.20
N GLY A 533 27.10 21.57 36.41
CA GLY A 533 27.69 22.89 36.56
C GLY A 533 27.41 23.38 37.98
N GLY A 534 28.46 23.84 38.68
CA GLY A 534 28.30 24.46 40.00
C GLY A 534 27.29 25.61 39.92
N PRO A 535 26.58 25.92 41.03
CA PRO A 535 25.46 26.86 41.01
C PRO A 535 25.88 28.19 40.37
N VAL A 536 25.27 28.50 39.22
CA VAL A 536 25.51 29.74 38.48
C VAL A 536 25.07 30.88 39.37
N ARG A 537 26.03 31.49 40.08
CA ARG A 537 25.76 32.64 40.93
C ARG A 537 25.17 33.74 40.04
N PRO A 538 24.00 34.30 40.37
CA PRO A 538 23.47 35.43 39.61
C PRO A 538 24.51 36.55 39.64
N VAL A 539 24.89 37.04 38.47
CA VAL A 539 25.84 38.15 38.34
C VAL A 539 25.18 39.38 38.92
N LYS A 540 25.56 39.74 40.16
CA LYS A 540 25.06 40.94 40.83
C LYS A 540 25.84 42.15 40.33
N ASN A 541 25.15 42.96 39.53
CA ASN A 541 25.52 44.30 39.11
C ASN A 541 26.69 44.30 38.08
N VAL A 542 26.86 45.35 37.26
CA VAL A 542 26.18 46.66 37.22
C VAL A 542 25.37 46.81 35.93
#